data_AF-A0A7W4F961-F1
#
_entry.id   AF-A0A7W4F961-F1
#
_cell.length_a   1.000
_cell.length_b   1.000
_cell.length_c   1.000
_cell.angle_alpha   90.00
_cell.angle_beta   90.00
_cell.angle_gamma   90.00
#
_symmetry.space_group_name_H-M   'P 1'
#
loop_
_entity.id
_entity.type
_entity.pdbx_description
1 polymer ?
#
loop_
_entity_poly.entity_id
_entity_poly.type
_entity_poly.pdbx_seq_one_letter_code
_entity_poly.pdbx_strand_id
1 'polypeptide(L)' 'MGRKLDSLPQAEREKIETDLLALSVIYNERYGISADSGTHAEKQVPDHLRPYFQLRLNYYRSA' A
#
# COMPACT_ATOMS: atom_id res chain seq x y z
N MET A 1 14.49 22.67 -3.50
CA MET A 1 14.92 21.25 -3.69
C MET A 1 13.66 20.40 -3.79
N GLY A 2 13.09 20.24 -4.98
CA GLY A 2 11.87 19.44 -5.16
C GLY A 2 12.16 17.98 -4.85
N ARG A 3 11.43 17.37 -3.91
CA ARG A 3 11.45 15.90 -3.74
C ARG A 3 11.21 15.31 -5.11
N LYS A 4 12.07 14.39 -5.56
CA LYS A 4 11.95 13.64 -6.83
C LYS A 4 10.62 12.89 -7.01
N LEU A 5 9.72 12.96 -6.03
CA LEU A 5 8.34 12.49 -6.12
C LEU A 5 7.38 13.53 -6.70
N ASP A 6 7.71 14.83 -6.71
CA ASP A 6 6.77 15.89 -7.11
C ASP A 6 6.66 16.09 -8.62
N SER A 7 7.60 15.53 -9.37
CA SER A 7 7.58 15.51 -10.84
C SER A 7 6.93 14.26 -11.41
N LEU A 8 6.49 13.32 -10.56
CA LEU A 8 5.85 12.09 -11.00
C LEU A 8 4.34 12.32 -11.19
N PRO A 9 3.74 11.71 -12.23
CA PRO A 9 2.30 11.76 -12.41
C PRO A 9 1.60 11.18 -11.17
N GLN A 10 0.46 11.77 -10.80
CA GLN A 10 -0.28 11.42 -9.59
C GLN A 10 -0.54 9.91 -9.49
N ALA A 11 -0.83 9.26 -10.62
CA ALA A 11 -1.01 7.82 -10.72
C ALA A 11 0.21 6.98 -10.27
N GLU A 12 1.43 7.45 -10.47
CA GLU A 12 2.63 6.74 -9.98
C GLU A 12 2.82 6.93 -8.48
N ARG A 13 2.57 8.14 -7.97
CA ARG A 13 2.57 8.41 -6.53
C ARG A 13 1.58 7.51 -5.81
N GLU A 14 0.34 7.45 -6.30
CA GLU A 14 -0.72 6.65 -5.70
C GLU A 14 -0.38 5.15 -5.73
N LYS A 15 0.27 4.66 -6.80
CA LYS A 15 0.77 3.28 -6.86
C LYS A 15 1.85 3.00 -5.81
N ILE A 16 2.80 3.92 -5.63
CA ILE A 16 3.86 3.78 -4.63
C ILE A 16 3.29 3.82 -3.22
N GLU A 17 2.36 4.75 -2.93
CA GLU A 17 1.67 4.83 -1.64
C GLU A 17 0.87 3.55 -1.36
N THR A 18 0.19 3.02 -2.37
CA THR A 18 -0.54 1.74 -2.27
C THR A 18 0.40 0.58 -1.96
N ASP A 19 1.58 0.54 -2.56
CA ASP A 19 2.59 -0.50 -2.32
C ASP A 19 3.18 -0.41 -0.89
N LEU A 20 3.47 0.81 -0.43
CA LEU A 20 3.94 1.09 0.94
C LEU A 20 2.89 0.71 1.99
N LEU A 21 1.62 0.99 1.73
CA LEU A 21 0.52 0.55 2.59
C LEU A 21 0.46 -0.98 2.64
N ALA A 22 0.62 -1.65 1.50
CA ALA A 22 0.56 -3.11 1.44
C ALA A 22 1.69 -3.73 2.28
N LEU A 23 2.91 -3.22 2.13
CA LEU A 23 4.06 -3.63 2.94
C LEU A 23 3.83 -3.38 4.44
N SER A 24 3.24 -2.24 4.80
CA SER A 24 2.95 -1.91 6.20
C SER A 24 1.94 -2.87 6.81
N VAL A 25 0.90 -3.26 6.07
CA VAL A 25 -0.07 -4.28 6.51
C VAL A 25 0.63 -5.62 6.73
N ILE A 26 1.42 -6.08 5.77
CA ILE A 26 2.12 -7.38 5.86
C ILE A 26 3.13 -7.39 7.00
N TYR A 27 3.84 -6.28 7.20
CA TYR A 27 4.74 -6.11 8.32
C TYR A 27 3.97 -6.20 9.64
N ASN A 28 2.89 -5.45 9.79
CA ASN A 28 2.06 -5.48 11.00
C ASN A 28 1.43 -6.86 11.24
N GLU A 29 1.02 -7.57 10.19
CA GLU A 29 0.52 -8.95 10.25
C GLU A 29 1.60 -9.92 10.72
N ARG A 30 2.82 -9.87 10.15
CA ARG A 30 3.95 -10.76 10.52
C ARG A 30 4.45 -10.53 11.94
N TYR A 31 4.50 -9.28 12.38
CA TYR A 31 5.01 -8.91 13.70
C TYR A 31 3.90 -8.85 14.76
N GLY A 32 2.64 -9.13 14.41
CA GLY A 32 1.51 -9.14 15.33
C GLY A 32 1.16 -7.78 15.95
N ILE A 33 1.62 -6.68 15.33
CA ILE A 33 1.54 -5.32 15.89
C ILE A 33 0.11 -4.75 15.77
N SER A 34 -0.62 -5.10 14.70
CA SER A 34 -2.00 -4.65 14.52
C SER A 34 -2.74 -5.47 13.46
N ALA A 35 -3.67 -6.30 13.93
CA ALA A 35 -4.52 -7.14 13.06
C ALA A 35 -5.49 -6.33 12.17
N ASP A 36 -5.80 -5.08 12.52
CA ASP A 36 -6.75 -4.24 11.76
C ASP A 36 -6.07 -3.30 10.73
N SER A 37 -4.76 -3.45 10.54
CA SER A 37 -4.00 -2.61 9.61
C SER A 37 -4.48 -2.78 8.15
N GLY A 38 -4.95 -3.97 7.76
CA GLY A 38 -5.53 -4.22 6.44
C GLY A 38 -6.78 -3.37 6.16
N THR A 39 -7.74 -3.36 7.10
CA THR A 39 -9.00 -2.61 7.00
C THR A 39 -8.76 -1.10 6.89
N HIS A 40 -7.82 -0.58 7.68
CA HIS A 40 -7.44 0.83 7.65
C HIS A 40 -6.68 1.21 6.37
N ALA A 41 -5.88 0.30 5.81
CA ALA A 41 -5.17 0.54 4.56
C ALA A 41 -6.13 0.54 3.36
N GLU A 42 -7.08 -0.39 3.27
CA GLU A 42 -8.07 -0.40 2.17
C GLU A 42 -8.97 0.86 2.13
N LYS A 43 -9.21 1.49 3.28
CA LYS A 43 -9.92 2.78 3.34
C LYS A 43 -9.09 3.97 2.86
N GLN A 44 -7.76 3.88 2.96
CA GLN A 44 -6.85 4.93 2.48
C GLN A 44 -6.54 4.80 0.98
N VAL A 45 -6.60 3.57 0.44
CA VAL A 45 -6.39 3.32 -0.98
C VAL A 45 -7.61 3.78 -1.79
N PRO A 46 -7.42 4.60 -2.85
CA PRO A 46 -8.53 5.03 -3.70
C PRO A 46 -9.14 3.83 -4.45
N ASP A 47 -10.44 3.89 -4.71
CA ASP A 47 -11.24 2.76 -5.26
C ASP A 47 -10.62 2.12 -6.51
N HIS A 48 -10.02 2.93 -7.38
CA HIS A 48 -9.38 2.48 -8.62
C HIS A 48 -8.06 1.71 -8.41
N LEU A 49 -7.43 1.82 -7.24
CA LEU A 49 -6.21 1.10 -6.87
C LEU A 49 -6.45 -0.05 -5.88
N ARG A 50 -7.66 -0.21 -5.35
CA ARG A 50 -8.02 -1.40 -4.53
C ARG A 50 -7.68 -2.74 -5.19
N PRO A 51 -7.98 -3.00 -6.48
CA PRO A 51 -7.58 -4.27 -7.10
C PRO A 51 -6.06 -4.44 -7.18
N TYR A 52 -5.32 -3.35 -7.39
CA TYR A 52 -3.85 -3.37 -7.38
C TYR A 52 -3.28 -3.64 -5.97
N PHE A 53 -3.89 -3.04 -4.95
CA PHE A 53 -3.53 -3.25 -3.55
C PHE A 53 -3.71 -4.71 -3.12
N GLN A 54 -4.84 -5.32 -3.44
CA GLN A 54 -5.10 -6.72 -3.12
C GLN A 54 -4.12 -7.67 -3.83
N LEU A 55 -3.79 -7.38 -5.09
CA LEU A 55 -2.77 -8.13 -5.84
C LEU A 55 -1.40 -8.07 -5.14
N ARG A 56 -1.00 -6.87 -4.69
CA ARG A 56 0.26 -6.67 -3.97
C ARG A 56 0.28 -7.31 -2.59
N LEU A 57 -0.80 -7.20 -1.82
CA LEU A 57 -0.92 -7.91 -0.54
C LEU A 57 -0.75 -9.41 -0.73
N ASN A 58 -1.42 -10.01 -1.71
CA ASN A 58 -1.31 -11.44 -1.96
C ASN A 58 0.12 -11.84 -2.38
N TYR A 59 0.77 -11.01 -3.21
CA TYR A 59 2.17 -11.18 -3.58
C TYR A 59 3.08 -11.17 -2.34
N TYR A 60 2.94 -10.18 -1.46
CA TYR A 60 3.75 -10.06 -0.24
C TYR A 60 3.42 -11.09 0.86
N ARG A 61 2.20 -11.67 0.86
CA ARG A 61 1.85 -12.82 1.70
C ARG A 61 2.49 -14.12 1.20
N SER A 62 2.61 -14.28 -0.11
CA SER A 62 3.22 -15.48 -0.72
C SER A 62 4.76 -15.42 -0.82
N ALA A 63 5.36 -14.24 -0.69
CA ALA A 63 6.82 -14.02 -0.72
C ALA A 63 7.47 -14.28 0.64
#